data_AF-A0A9E7LD02-F1
#
_entry.id   AF-A0A9E7LD02-F1
#
_cell.length_a   1.000
_cell.length_b   1.000
_cell.length_c   1.000
_cell.angle_alpha   90.00
_cell.angle_beta   90.00
_cell.angle_gamma   90.00
#
_symmetry.space_group_name_H-M   'P 1'
#
loop_
_entity.id
_entity.type
_entity.pdbx_description
1 polymer ?
#
loop_
_entity_poly.entity_id
_entity_poly.type
_entity_poly.pdbx_seq_one_letter_code
_entity_poly.pdbx_strand_id
1 'polypeptide(L)'
;MADEERGEAASEILARFHSLVEVADRKFARVRDLPSTARGALHLLHCRKAFKAYTRLWQFQQQRRRELVAGGLRRWEIGDIASRIGQLYYGQYQRTSEVRFLLEAYVFYEAIVSRGYFEAARASAAPDLKLRYKELRFQARFFIVALLLNRTDEVRQLADRFRALVEESKAAFPATNFKEWKQVAQEISRFLKADVSSKISRPLRYNVLFDAHPSSFPYIARFHANRVLRLQDALLASYHRNEIKFAELSLDTYRMVQCLEWEPSGSSYQLFRKEPYENGAFSDQSGASGLIDINLAADLMDPDLPPNPHKAVIYHPSVSQFLAVTATICEELSSDSILLIYISASGKTDCSVASHKNVNGKSTNSSKANHAPEASWKSDSSTSQPAIDDKLYSSTNPGSYLCLGAQDYTWCRKRRSICLASFT
;
A
#
# COMPACT_ATOMS: atom_id res chain seq x y z
N MET A 1 -16.13 -53.50 -6.86
CA MET A 1 -15.08 -53.34 -7.88
C MET A 1 -15.18 -51.98 -8.56
N ALA A 2 -15.96 -51.79 -9.62
CA ALA A 2 -15.84 -50.61 -10.49
C ALA A 2 -15.97 -49.24 -9.78
N ASP A 3 -16.90 -49.06 -8.84
CA ASP A 3 -16.99 -47.81 -8.05
C ASP A 3 -15.96 -47.74 -6.90
N GLU A 4 -15.41 -48.86 -6.44
CA GLU A 4 -14.33 -48.88 -5.43
C GLU A 4 -13.00 -48.46 -6.06
N GLU A 5 -12.62 -49.02 -7.22
CA GLU A 5 -11.44 -48.59 -8.01
C GLU A 5 -11.54 -47.09 -8.37
N ARG A 6 -12.76 -46.62 -8.65
CA ARG A 6 -13.04 -45.21 -8.97
C ARG A 6 -12.93 -44.30 -7.74
N GLY A 7 -13.35 -44.79 -6.56
CA GLY A 7 -13.19 -44.10 -5.28
C GLY A 7 -11.73 -44.04 -4.82
N GLU A 8 -10.98 -45.13 -4.99
CA GLU A 8 -9.55 -45.20 -4.69
C GLU A 8 -8.74 -44.26 -5.60
N ALA A 9 -9.04 -44.26 -6.91
CA ALA A 9 -8.47 -43.28 -7.85
C ALA A 9 -8.81 -41.83 -7.45
N ALA A 10 -10.06 -41.53 -7.08
CA ALA A 10 -10.45 -40.19 -6.60
C ALA A 10 -9.66 -39.77 -5.35
N SER A 11 -9.37 -40.71 -4.45
CA SER A 11 -8.54 -40.49 -3.26
C SER A 11 -7.08 -40.16 -3.61
N GLU A 12 -6.43 -40.93 -4.51
CA GLU A 12 -5.06 -40.65 -4.97
C GLU A 12 -4.96 -39.26 -5.63
N ILE A 13 -5.95 -38.90 -6.44
CA ILE A 13 -6.04 -37.59 -7.11
C ILE A 13 -6.12 -36.44 -6.10
N LEU A 14 -6.91 -36.60 -5.04
CA LEU A 14 -7.05 -35.63 -3.96
C LEU A 14 -5.75 -35.51 -3.13
N ALA A 15 -5.13 -36.64 -2.77
CA ALA A 15 -3.85 -36.66 -2.06
C ALA A 15 -2.74 -35.96 -2.87
N ARG A 16 -2.69 -36.23 -4.18
CA ARG A 16 -1.78 -35.58 -5.13
C ARG A 16 -2.05 -34.08 -5.28
N PHE A 17 -3.30 -33.66 -5.27
CA PHE A 17 -3.67 -32.24 -5.23
C PHE A 17 -3.19 -31.56 -3.93
N HIS A 18 -3.43 -32.16 -2.76
CA HIS A 18 -2.93 -31.62 -1.49
C HIS A 18 -1.40 -31.53 -1.44
N SER A 19 -0.68 -32.52 -1.99
CA SER A 19 0.78 -32.46 -2.15
C SER A 19 1.23 -31.26 -3.01
N LEU A 20 0.51 -30.95 -4.11
CA LEU A 20 0.77 -29.77 -4.93
C LEU A 20 0.45 -28.45 -4.18
N VAL A 21 -0.60 -28.42 -3.35
CA VAL A 21 -0.90 -27.27 -2.47
C VAL A 21 0.25 -27.01 -1.50
N GLU A 22 0.72 -28.04 -0.77
CA GLU A 22 1.85 -27.87 0.14
C GLU A 22 3.13 -27.41 -0.58
N VAL A 23 3.41 -27.95 -1.77
CA VAL A 23 4.58 -27.53 -2.56
C VAL A 23 4.46 -26.05 -2.96
N ALA A 24 3.27 -25.59 -3.35
CA ALA A 24 3.01 -24.20 -3.69
C ALA A 24 3.12 -23.27 -2.45
N ASP A 25 2.51 -23.64 -1.31
CA ASP A 25 2.62 -22.88 -0.06
C ASP A 25 4.07 -22.83 0.48
N ARG A 26 4.85 -23.93 0.35
CA ARG A 26 6.29 -23.95 0.66
C ARG A 26 7.15 -23.08 -0.27
N LYS A 27 6.64 -22.65 -1.43
CA LYS A 27 7.27 -21.59 -2.25
C LYS A 27 6.72 -20.21 -1.91
N PHE A 28 5.42 -20.09 -1.62
CA PHE A 28 4.77 -18.85 -1.18
C PHE A 28 5.42 -18.26 0.08
N ALA A 29 5.67 -19.09 1.10
CA ALA A 29 6.35 -18.67 2.32
C ALA A 29 7.69 -17.99 2.01
N ARG A 30 8.52 -18.57 1.13
CA ARG A 30 9.81 -17.98 0.72
C ARG A 30 9.71 -16.67 -0.06
N VAL A 31 8.54 -16.28 -0.55
CA VAL A 31 8.27 -14.95 -1.14
C VAL A 31 7.81 -13.97 -0.07
N ARG A 32 6.93 -14.42 0.82
CA ARG A 32 6.40 -13.65 1.96
C ARG A 32 7.49 -13.29 2.98
N ASP A 33 8.41 -14.22 3.23
CA ASP A 33 9.42 -14.12 4.30
C ASP A 33 10.67 -13.34 3.87
N LEU A 34 10.69 -12.82 2.64
CA LEU A 34 11.69 -11.85 2.17
C LEU A 34 11.31 -10.42 2.60
N PRO A 35 12.27 -9.55 2.95
CA PRO A 35 12.01 -8.14 3.24
C PRO A 35 11.22 -7.46 2.11
N SER A 36 10.36 -6.51 2.47
CA SER A 36 9.56 -5.74 1.50
C SER A 36 10.45 -5.00 0.50
N THR A 37 11.56 -4.41 0.97
CA THR A 37 12.57 -3.68 0.18
C THR A 37 13.44 -4.58 -0.72
N ALA A 38 13.39 -5.91 -0.60
CA ALA A 38 14.25 -6.79 -1.37
C ALA A 38 13.78 -6.91 -2.83
N ARG A 39 14.31 -6.06 -3.72
CA ARG A 39 13.98 -6.04 -5.16
C ARG A 39 14.87 -6.94 -6.02
N GLY A 40 16.08 -7.25 -5.55
CA GLY A 40 17.11 -8.01 -6.29
C GLY A 40 16.73 -9.43 -6.74
N ALA A 41 17.60 -10.03 -7.56
CA ALA A 41 17.35 -11.27 -8.30
C ALA A 41 16.87 -12.48 -7.47
N LEU A 42 17.23 -12.55 -6.18
CA LEU A 42 16.75 -13.59 -5.26
C LEU A 42 15.22 -13.55 -5.09
N HIS A 43 14.63 -12.36 -4.95
CA HIS A 43 13.18 -12.19 -4.85
C HIS A 43 12.49 -12.65 -6.15
N LEU A 44 12.97 -12.19 -7.30
CA LEU A 44 12.44 -12.58 -8.61
C LEU A 44 12.53 -14.09 -8.84
N LEU A 45 13.60 -14.74 -8.38
CA LEU A 45 13.77 -16.19 -8.43
C LEU A 45 12.75 -16.92 -7.53
N HIS A 46 12.45 -16.39 -6.35
CA HIS A 46 11.42 -16.95 -5.46
C HIS A 46 10.01 -16.74 -6.00
N CYS A 47 9.67 -15.54 -6.51
CA CYS A 47 8.40 -15.27 -7.19
C CYS A 47 8.18 -16.22 -8.39
N ARG A 48 9.14 -16.31 -9.31
CA ARG A 48 9.06 -17.23 -10.47
C ARG A 48 8.85 -18.70 -10.04
N LYS A 49 9.49 -19.14 -8.95
CA LYS A 49 9.29 -20.48 -8.37
C LYS A 49 7.92 -20.67 -7.70
N ALA A 50 7.36 -19.63 -7.09
CA ALA A 50 6.03 -19.65 -6.50
C ALA A 50 4.93 -19.65 -7.59
N PHE A 51 4.96 -18.68 -8.52
CA PHE A 51 4.04 -18.63 -9.66
C PHE A 51 4.03 -19.96 -10.43
N LYS A 52 5.18 -20.51 -10.83
CA LYS A 52 5.24 -21.81 -11.54
C LYS A 52 4.62 -22.98 -10.76
N ALA A 53 4.68 -22.96 -9.43
CA ALA A 53 4.02 -23.97 -8.59
C ALA A 53 2.49 -23.78 -8.58
N TYR A 54 2.02 -22.54 -8.41
CA TYR A 54 0.59 -22.22 -8.45
C TYR A 54 -0.04 -22.41 -9.83
N THR A 55 0.63 -22.06 -10.93
CA THR A 55 0.15 -22.34 -12.29
C THR A 55 -0.09 -23.84 -12.50
N ARG A 56 0.85 -24.70 -12.08
CA ARG A 56 0.71 -26.16 -12.17
C ARG A 56 -0.46 -26.68 -11.31
N LEU A 57 -0.60 -26.17 -10.09
CA LEU A 57 -1.70 -26.50 -9.17
C LEU A 57 -3.07 -26.05 -9.74
N TRP A 58 -3.13 -24.86 -10.32
CA TRP A 58 -4.33 -24.28 -10.92
C TRP A 58 -4.78 -25.08 -12.14
N GLN A 59 -3.84 -25.43 -13.03
CA GLN A 59 -4.08 -26.30 -14.19
C GLN A 59 -4.56 -27.69 -13.75
N PHE A 60 -3.92 -28.31 -12.74
CA PHE A 60 -4.32 -29.62 -12.23
C PHE A 60 -5.77 -29.62 -11.71
N GLN A 61 -6.18 -28.61 -10.93
CA GLN A 61 -7.56 -28.55 -10.43
C GLN A 61 -8.59 -28.15 -11.49
N GLN A 62 -8.22 -27.46 -12.58
CA GLN A 62 -9.11 -27.27 -13.73
C GLN A 62 -9.32 -28.59 -14.48
N GLN A 63 -8.23 -29.29 -14.81
CA GLN A 63 -8.26 -30.52 -15.61
C GLN A 63 -8.99 -31.67 -14.89
N ARG A 64 -8.75 -31.86 -13.59
CA ARG A 64 -9.32 -32.96 -12.79
C ARG A 64 -10.48 -32.54 -11.90
N ARG A 65 -11.18 -31.44 -12.25
CA ARG A 65 -12.14 -30.78 -11.35
C ARG A 65 -13.26 -31.68 -10.86
N ARG A 66 -13.83 -32.52 -11.74
CA ARG A 66 -14.93 -33.43 -11.42
C ARG A 66 -14.49 -34.50 -10.42
N GLU A 67 -13.32 -35.09 -10.65
CA GLU A 67 -12.74 -36.15 -9.81
C GLU A 67 -12.36 -35.61 -8.43
N LEU A 68 -11.76 -34.42 -8.37
CA LEU A 68 -11.42 -33.75 -7.11
C LEU A 68 -12.66 -33.43 -6.27
N VAL A 69 -13.75 -32.95 -6.89
CA VAL A 69 -15.01 -32.68 -6.19
C VAL A 69 -15.66 -33.99 -5.71
N ALA A 70 -15.61 -35.07 -6.49
CA ALA A 70 -16.06 -36.40 -6.06
C ALA A 70 -15.23 -36.94 -4.88
N GLY A 71 -13.91 -36.69 -4.87
CA GLY A 71 -13.03 -36.95 -3.73
C GLY A 71 -13.21 -36.01 -2.52
N GLY A 72 -14.12 -35.02 -2.60
CA GLY A 72 -14.46 -34.14 -1.47
C GLY A 72 -13.80 -32.76 -1.45
N LEU A 73 -13.14 -32.31 -2.53
CA LEU A 73 -12.57 -30.96 -2.63
C LEU A 73 -13.66 -29.89 -2.50
N ARG A 74 -13.59 -29.05 -1.46
CA ARG A 74 -14.61 -28.01 -1.19
C ARG A 74 -14.29 -26.73 -1.94
N ARG A 75 -15.34 -25.99 -2.33
CA ARG A 75 -15.22 -24.71 -3.08
C ARG A 75 -14.22 -23.75 -2.44
N TRP A 76 -14.25 -23.58 -1.11
CA TRP A 76 -13.38 -22.64 -0.42
C TRP A 76 -11.88 -22.95 -0.58
N GLU A 77 -11.49 -24.21 -0.82
CA GLU A 77 -10.09 -24.62 -1.00
C GLU A 77 -9.53 -24.10 -2.34
N ILE A 78 -10.35 -24.04 -3.39
CA ILE A 78 -10.02 -23.33 -4.64
C ILE A 78 -9.98 -21.81 -4.42
N GLY A 79 -10.87 -21.27 -3.57
CA GLY A 79 -10.88 -19.86 -3.18
C GLY A 79 -9.61 -19.42 -2.44
N ASP A 80 -9.06 -20.29 -1.58
CA ASP A 80 -7.81 -20.05 -0.85
C ASP A 80 -6.59 -20.07 -1.80
N ILE A 81 -6.57 -20.99 -2.78
CA ILE A 81 -5.55 -21.02 -3.85
C ILE A 81 -5.63 -19.76 -4.73
N ALA A 82 -6.82 -19.34 -5.14
CA ALA A 82 -7.02 -18.09 -5.87
C ALA A 82 -6.55 -16.87 -5.03
N SER A 83 -6.84 -16.87 -3.72
CA SER A 83 -6.40 -15.83 -2.79
C SER A 83 -4.88 -15.77 -2.67
N ARG A 84 -4.19 -16.92 -2.72
CA ARG A 84 -2.72 -17.02 -2.77
C ARG A 84 -2.13 -16.48 -4.06
N ILE A 85 -2.76 -16.75 -5.21
CA ILE A 85 -2.28 -16.21 -6.50
C ILE A 85 -2.43 -14.68 -6.51
N GLY A 86 -3.58 -14.14 -6.08
CA GLY A 86 -3.76 -12.69 -5.92
C GLY A 86 -2.78 -12.07 -4.90
N GLN A 87 -2.41 -12.80 -3.84
CA GLN A 87 -1.35 -12.37 -2.91
C GLN A 87 0.05 -12.30 -3.56
N LEU A 88 0.39 -13.22 -4.48
CA LEU A 88 1.67 -13.14 -5.22
C LEU A 88 1.70 -11.96 -6.17
N TYR A 89 0.60 -11.72 -6.90
CA TYR A 89 0.45 -10.56 -7.77
C TYR A 89 0.53 -9.24 -6.99
N TYR A 90 -0.19 -9.10 -5.88
CA TYR A 90 -0.09 -7.94 -5.01
C TYR A 90 1.33 -7.75 -4.44
N GLY A 91 1.99 -8.82 -4.00
CA GLY A 91 3.38 -8.77 -3.50
C GLY A 91 4.44 -8.45 -4.56
N GLN A 92 4.10 -8.60 -5.86
CA GLN A 92 4.90 -8.15 -6.99
C GLN A 92 4.64 -6.68 -7.30
N TYR A 93 3.38 -6.22 -7.26
CA TYR A 93 3.03 -4.78 -7.33
C TYR A 93 3.78 -3.98 -6.25
N GLN A 94 3.79 -4.44 -4.99
CA GLN A 94 4.49 -3.76 -3.88
C GLN A 94 6.01 -3.57 -4.06
N ARG A 95 6.63 -4.21 -5.07
CA ARG A 95 8.07 -4.13 -5.36
C ARG A 95 8.41 -3.59 -6.75
N THR A 96 7.39 -3.24 -7.54
CA THR A 96 7.53 -2.76 -8.93
C THR A 96 6.69 -1.53 -9.23
N SER A 97 5.60 -1.31 -8.48
CA SER A 97 4.56 -0.30 -8.73
C SER A 97 3.88 -0.39 -10.11
N GLU A 98 4.03 -1.51 -10.82
CA GLU A 98 3.35 -1.73 -12.10
C GLU A 98 1.88 -2.13 -11.88
N VAL A 99 0.93 -1.30 -12.32
CA VAL A 99 -0.51 -1.51 -12.08
C VAL A 99 -1.02 -2.85 -12.62
N ARG A 100 -0.37 -3.42 -13.66
CA ARG A 100 -0.73 -4.73 -14.25
C ARG A 100 -0.82 -5.85 -13.20
N PHE A 101 0.09 -5.87 -12.22
CA PHE A 101 0.04 -6.88 -11.15
C PHE A 101 -1.06 -6.57 -10.11
N LEU A 102 -1.41 -5.30 -9.92
CA LEU A 102 -2.53 -4.91 -9.06
C LEU A 102 -3.89 -5.26 -9.70
N LEU A 103 -4.00 -5.14 -11.02
CA LEU A 103 -5.16 -5.58 -11.81
C LEU A 103 -5.33 -7.11 -11.79
N GLU A 104 -4.25 -7.88 -11.97
CA GLU A 104 -4.29 -9.34 -11.80
C GLU A 104 -4.72 -9.75 -10.39
N ALA A 105 -4.18 -9.10 -9.35
CA ALA A 105 -4.61 -9.33 -7.97
C ALA A 105 -6.12 -9.02 -7.78
N TYR A 106 -6.62 -7.95 -8.42
CA TYR A 106 -8.04 -7.60 -8.41
C TYR A 106 -8.90 -8.67 -9.10
N VAL A 107 -8.53 -9.13 -10.30
CA VAL A 107 -9.25 -10.19 -11.03
C VAL A 107 -9.38 -11.46 -10.21
N PHE A 108 -8.29 -11.91 -9.55
CA PHE A 108 -8.34 -13.07 -8.67
C PHE A 108 -9.25 -12.86 -7.46
N TYR A 109 -9.31 -11.66 -6.88
CA TYR A 109 -10.14 -11.39 -5.71
C TYR A 109 -11.62 -11.16 -6.06
N GLU A 110 -11.92 -10.46 -7.16
CA GLU A 110 -13.27 -10.33 -7.71
C GLU A 110 -13.85 -11.69 -8.12
N ALA A 111 -13.03 -12.53 -8.77
CA ALA A 111 -13.37 -13.91 -9.11
C ALA A 111 -13.67 -14.78 -7.87
N ILE A 112 -13.13 -14.45 -6.69
CA ILE A 112 -13.42 -15.17 -5.44
C ILE A 112 -14.80 -14.76 -4.89
N VAL A 113 -15.11 -13.46 -4.89
CA VAL A 113 -16.39 -12.93 -4.40
C VAL A 113 -17.54 -13.30 -5.33
N SER A 114 -17.41 -13.05 -6.63
CA SER A 114 -18.46 -13.31 -7.64
C SER A 114 -18.84 -14.79 -7.77
N ARG A 115 -17.93 -15.71 -7.44
CA ARG A 115 -18.19 -17.16 -7.45
C ARG A 115 -18.47 -17.76 -6.07
N GLY A 116 -18.66 -16.93 -5.05
CA GLY A 116 -19.19 -17.38 -3.75
C GLY A 116 -18.39 -18.48 -3.05
N TYR A 117 -17.06 -18.56 -3.24
CA TYR A 117 -16.31 -19.75 -2.78
C TYR A 117 -16.37 -20.01 -1.27
N PHE A 118 -16.65 -18.99 -0.45
CA PHE A 118 -16.84 -19.11 1.01
C PHE A 118 -18.31 -19.31 1.45
N GLU A 119 -19.30 -19.13 0.57
CA GLU A 119 -20.74 -19.12 0.92
C GLU A 119 -21.20 -20.49 1.46
N ALA A 120 -20.83 -21.58 0.78
CA ALA A 120 -21.17 -22.94 1.21
C ALA A 120 -20.60 -23.29 2.61
N ALA A 121 -19.52 -22.63 3.04
CA ALA A 121 -18.98 -22.79 4.39
C ALA A 121 -19.65 -21.86 5.41
N ARG A 122 -20.12 -20.69 4.97
CA ARG A 122 -20.88 -19.70 5.78
C ARG A 122 -22.25 -20.24 6.20
N ALA A 123 -22.86 -21.10 5.39
CA ALA A 123 -24.12 -21.80 5.67
C ALA A 123 -23.97 -23.17 6.37
N SER A 124 -22.76 -23.56 6.79
CA SER A 124 -22.54 -24.83 7.48
C SER A 124 -23.12 -24.82 8.90
N ALA A 125 -23.87 -25.87 9.26
CA ALA A 125 -24.36 -26.09 10.63
C ALA A 125 -23.22 -26.25 11.65
N ALA A 126 -22.03 -26.65 11.21
CA ALA A 126 -20.78 -26.60 11.96
C ALA A 126 -19.84 -25.58 11.29
N PRO A 127 -19.89 -24.30 11.69
CA PRO A 127 -19.05 -23.26 11.07
C PRO A 127 -17.60 -23.37 11.54
N ASP A 128 -16.62 -23.36 10.62
CA ASP A 128 -15.20 -23.38 10.98
C ASP A 128 -14.65 -21.97 11.23
N LEU A 129 -14.19 -21.74 12.46
CA LEU A 129 -13.57 -20.48 12.88
C LEU A 129 -12.25 -20.19 12.13
N LYS A 130 -11.46 -21.23 11.78
CA LYS A 130 -10.21 -21.05 11.03
C LYS A 130 -10.51 -20.54 9.63
N LEU A 131 -11.50 -21.11 8.95
CA LEU A 131 -12.00 -20.67 7.66
C LEU A 131 -12.64 -19.28 7.71
N ARG A 132 -13.38 -18.94 8.77
CA ARG A 132 -13.89 -17.58 8.96
C ARG A 132 -12.76 -16.55 9.05
N TYR A 133 -11.67 -16.88 9.74
CA TYR A 133 -10.45 -16.06 9.75
C TYR A 133 -9.64 -16.10 8.44
N LYS A 134 -9.91 -17.02 7.49
CA LYS A 134 -9.41 -16.91 6.11
C LYS A 134 -10.25 -15.92 5.31
N GLU A 135 -11.58 -16.01 5.38
CA GLU A 135 -12.53 -15.10 4.72
C GLU A 135 -12.31 -13.64 5.14
N LEU A 136 -12.19 -13.36 6.44
CA LEU A 136 -11.89 -12.03 6.98
C LEU A 136 -10.55 -11.47 6.46
N ARG A 137 -9.48 -12.27 6.47
CA ARG A 137 -8.17 -11.87 5.92
C ARG A 137 -8.19 -11.70 4.40
N PHE A 138 -9.04 -12.43 3.69
CA PHE A 138 -9.22 -12.29 2.25
C PHE A 138 -9.91 -10.96 1.93
N GLN A 139 -11.07 -10.67 2.54
CA GLN A 139 -11.81 -9.43 2.33
C GLN A 139 -10.97 -8.18 2.65
N ALA A 140 -10.16 -8.21 3.73
CA ALA A 140 -9.24 -7.14 4.06
C ALA A 140 -8.19 -6.87 2.96
N ARG A 141 -7.65 -7.92 2.30
CA ARG A 141 -6.71 -7.75 1.17
C ARG A 141 -7.39 -7.25 -0.08
N PHE A 142 -8.60 -7.73 -0.37
CA PHE A 142 -9.36 -7.24 -1.53
C PHE A 142 -9.69 -5.75 -1.39
N PHE A 143 -10.03 -5.31 -0.18
CA PHE A 143 -10.19 -3.88 0.11
C PHE A 143 -8.92 -3.06 -0.19
N ILE A 144 -7.72 -3.51 0.19
CA ILE A 144 -6.46 -2.81 -0.16
C ILE A 144 -6.29 -2.69 -1.67
N VAL A 145 -6.50 -3.79 -2.42
CA VAL A 145 -6.32 -3.79 -3.88
C VAL A 145 -7.33 -2.89 -4.58
N ALA A 146 -8.61 -2.93 -4.19
CA ALA A 146 -9.63 -2.04 -4.74
C ALA A 146 -9.36 -0.56 -4.38
N LEU A 147 -8.88 -0.29 -3.15
CA LEU A 147 -8.51 1.05 -2.70
C LEU A 147 -7.33 1.60 -3.51
N LEU A 148 -6.27 0.82 -3.70
CA LEU A 148 -5.10 1.23 -4.46
C LEU A 148 -5.40 1.45 -5.96
N LEU A 149 -6.36 0.71 -6.53
CA LEU A 149 -6.91 0.95 -7.88
C LEU A 149 -7.89 2.16 -7.94
N ASN A 150 -8.18 2.81 -6.81
CA ASN A 150 -9.19 3.88 -6.66
C ASN A 150 -10.58 3.51 -7.20
N ARG A 151 -10.96 2.22 -7.08
CA ARG A 151 -12.28 1.67 -7.45
C ARG A 151 -13.32 2.03 -6.38
N THR A 152 -13.82 3.27 -6.43
CA THR A 152 -14.56 3.89 -5.31
C THR A 152 -15.84 3.17 -4.90
N ASP A 153 -16.45 2.41 -5.79
CA ASP A 153 -17.78 1.84 -5.57
C ASP A 153 -17.67 0.42 -5.02
N GLU A 154 -16.70 -0.33 -5.53
CA GLU A 154 -16.25 -1.61 -5.00
C GLU A 154 -15.61 -1.43 -3.62
N VAL A 155 -14.83 -0.36 -3.39
CA VAL A 155 -14.29 0.01 -2.06
C VAL A 155 -15.40 0.24 -1.04
N ARG A 156 -16.48 0.95 -1.42
CA ARG A 156 -17.66 1.14 -0.55
C ARG A 156 -18.35 -0.20 -0.27
N GLN A 157 -18.66 -0.98 -1.31
CA GLN A 157 -19.27 -2.30 -1.16
C GLN A 157 -18.42 -3.26 -0.30
N LEU A 158 -17.10 -3.26 -0.44
CA LEU A 158 -16.20 -4.12 0.32
C LEU A 158 -16.13 -3.69 1.80
N ALA A 159 -16.16 -2.39 2.11
CA ALA A 159 -16.25 -1.91 3.49
C ALA A 159 -17.54 -2.39 4.18
N ASP A 160 -18.67 -2.35 3.48
CA ASP A 160 -19.97 -2.77 4.03
C ASP A 160 -20.07 -4.30 4.14
N ARG A 161 -19.62 -5.05 3.12
CA ARG A 161 -19.50 -6.52 3.16
C ARG A 161 -18.58 -6.99 4.29
N PHE A 162 -17.46 -6.30 4.52
CA PHE A 162 -16.54 -6.57 5.62
C PHE A 162 -17.20 -6.32 6.98
N ARG A 163 -17.93 -5.21 7.14
CA ARG A 163 -18.66 -4.89 8.37
C ARG A 163 -19.71 -5.96 8.68
N ALA A 164 -20.52 -6.36 7.69
CA ALA A 164 -21.51 -7.43 7.83
C ALA A 164 -20.86 -8.77 8.25
N LEU A 165 -19.78 -9.17 7.55
CA LEU A 165 -19.00 -10.37 7.88
C LEU A 165 -18.46 -10.34 9.32
N VAL A 166 -18.02 -9.18 9.84
CA VAL A 166 -17.53 -9.06 11.22
C VAL A 166 -18.65 -9.22 12.26
N GLU A 167 -19.87 -8.74 11.99
CA GLU A 167 -21.00 -8.94 12.91
C GLU A 167 -21.56 -10.37 12.83
N GLU A 168 -21.70 -10.94 11.63
CA GLU A 168 -22.06 -12.36 11.45
C GLU A 168 -21.05 -13.32 12.08
N SER A 169 -19.76 -12.97 12.05
CA SER A 169 -18.72 -13.77 12.72
C SER A 169 -18.93 -13.83 14.24
N LYS A 170 -19.37 -12.75 14.87
CA LYS A 170 -19.68 -12.73 16.31
C LYS A 170 -20.93 -13.54 16.62
N ALA A 171 -21.97 -13.41 15.79
CA ALA A 171 -23.21 -14.18 15.93
C ALA A 171 -22.97 -15.69 15.79
N ALA A 172 -22.14 -16.10 14.83
CA ALA A 172 -21.78 -17.51 14.61
C ALA A 172 -20.82 -18.08 15.66
N PHE A 173 -20.05 -17.24 16.36
CA PHE A 173 -19.08 -17.66 17.38
C PHE A 173 -19.13 -16.79 18.65
N PRO A 174 -20.21 -16.84 19.46
CA PRO A 174 -20.38 -15.93 20.61
C PRO A 174 -19.27 -15.99 21.67
N ALA A 175 -18.62 -17.15 21.82
CA ALA A 175 -17.50 -17.35 22.73
C ALA A 175 -16.15 -16.79 22.21
N THR A 176 -16.09 -16.27 20.98
CA THR A 176 -14.85 -15.79 20.34
C THR A 176 -14.77 -14.27 20.32
N ASN A 177 -13.62 -13.72 20.73
CA ASN A 177 -13.40 -12.28 20.79
C ASN A 177 -12.95 -11.69 19.44
N PHE A 178 -13.89 -11.06 18.70
CA PHE A 178 -13.60 -10.35 17.45
C PHE A 178 -13.20 -8.87 17.64
N LYS A 179 -12.63 -8.46 18.78
CA LYS A 179 -12.23 -7.05 19.04
C LYS A 179 -11.28 -6.50 17.97
N GLU A 180 -10.27 -7.27 17.55
CA GLU A 180 -9.35 -6.89 16.48
C GLU A 180 -10.09 -6.63 15.16
N TRP A 181 -10.93 -7.58 14.74
CA TRP A 181 -11.72 -7.46 13.52
C TRP A 181 -12.73 -6.30 13.55
N LYS A 182 -13.30 -6.00 14.73
CA LYS A 182 -14.10 -4.79 14.96
C LYS A 182 -13.26 -3.52 14.83
N GLN A 183 -12.03 -3.50 15.32
CA GLN A 183 -11.10 -2.37 15.13
C GLN A 183 -10.76 -2.20 13.63
N VAL A 184 -10.44 -3.27 12.90
CA VAL A 184 -10.17 -3.23 11.46
C VAL A 184 -11.35 -2.64 10.68
N ALA A 185 -12.60 -3.03 11.01
CA ALA A 185 -13.80 -2.46 10.40
C ALA A 185 -14.00 -0.97 10.73
N GLN A 186 -13.58 -0.53 11.93
CA GLN A 186 -13.58 0.89 12.31
C GLN A 186 -12.45 1.67 11.61
N GLU A 187 -11.26 1.10 11.43
CA GLU A 187 -10.16 1.71 10.67
C GLU A 187 -10.60 1.98 9.22
N ILE A 188 -11.18 0.98 8.53
CA ILE A 188 -11.81 1.15 7.20
C ILE A 188 -12.82 2.31 7.21
N SER A 189 -13.76 2.29 8.17
CA SER A 189 -14.86 3.27 8.20
C SER A 189 -14.39 4.69 8.52
N ARG A 190 -13.31 4.87 9.32
CA ARG A 190 -12.65 6.17 9.53
C ARG A 190 -11.89 6.63 8.30
N PHE A 191 -11.16 5.72 7.65
CA PHE A 191 -10.38 6.00 6.44
C PHE A 191 -11.25 6.54 5.32
N LEU A 192 -12.33 5.82 4.97
CA LEU A 192 -13.25 6.26 3.91
C LEU A 192 -13.94 7.59 4.24
N LYS A 193 -14.32 7.82 5.51
CA LYS A 193 -14.92 9.09 5.93
C LYS A 193 -13.97 10.28 5.74
N ALA A 194 -12.66 10.08 5.92
CA ALA A 194 -11.65 11.14 5.73
C ALA A 194 -11.19 11.29 4.27
N ASP A 195 -11.24 10.23 3.48
CA ASP A 195 -10.94 10.23 2.04
C ASP A 195 -12.02 10.95 1.20
N VAL A 196 -13.31 10.79 1.53
CA VAL A 196 -14.42 11.46 0.83
C VAL A 196 -14.22 12.98 0.72
N SER A 197 -13.71 13.64 1.77
CA SER A 197 -13.42 15.08 1.78
C SER A 197 -12.37 15.52 0.73
N SER A 198 -11.54 14.59 0.26
CA SER A 198 -10.52 14.85 -0.77
C SER A 198 -11.09 14.82 -2.20
N LYS A 199 -12.20 14.10 -2.42
CA LYS A 199 -12.73 13.78 -3.75
C LYS A 199 -13.62 14.86 -4.37
N ILE A 200 -13.82 15.97 -3.67
CA ILE A 200 -14.74 17.06 -4.04
C ILE A 200 -14.08 18.09 -4.97
N SER A 201 -12.75 18.12 -5.09
CA SER A 201 -12.01 19.23 -5.74
C SER A 201 -11.24 18.85 -7.02
N ARG A 202 -10.55 17.70 -7.03
CA ARG A 202 -9.76 17.20 -8.18
C ARG A 202 -9.46 15.70 -8.00
N PRO A 203 -9.27 14.92 -9.08
CA PRO A 203 -8.55 13.64 -9.00
C PRO A 203 -7.15 13.83 -8.39
N LEU A 204 -6.66 12.80 -7.69
CA LEU A 204 -5.27 12.77 -7.16
C LEU A 204 -4.28 12.23 -8.21
N ARG A 205 -4.69 11.23 -9.00
CA ARG A 205 -3.93 10.74 -10.15
C ARG A 205 -3.93 11.75 -11.29
N TYR A 206 -2.99 11.57 -12.21
CA TYR A 206 -3.02 12.20 -13.53
C TYR A 206 -4.40 12.05 -14.20
N ASN A 207 -4.92 13.15 -14.73
CA ASN A 207 -6.16 13.14 -15.50
C ASN A 207 -6.07 14.15 -16.66
N VAL A 208 -6.23 13.66 -17.89
CA VAL A 208 -6.09 14.44 -19.15
C VAL A 208 -7.00 15.69 -19.22
N LEU A 209 -8.11 15.73 -18.47
CA LEU A 209 -9.00 16.89 -18.41
C LEU A 209 -8.53 18.00 -17.45
N PHE A 210 -7.63 17.67 -16.51
CA PHE A 210 -7.20 18.56 -15.43
C PHE A 210 -5.69 18.78 -15.36
N ASP A 211 -4.87 17.93 -15.97
CA ASP A 211 -3.41 17.96 -15.95
C ASP A 211 -2.84 18.15 -17.35
N ALA A 212 -1.75 18.93 -17.45
CA ALA A 212 -1.02 19.07 -18.70
C ALA A 212 -0.22 17.79 -19.01
N HIS A 213 -0.17 17.38 -20.28
CA HIS A 213 0.56 16.18 -20.69
C HIS A 213 2.05 16.28 -20.36
N PRO A 214 2.74 15.21 -19.89
CA PRO A 214 4.15 15.28 -19.48
C PRO A 214 5.10 15.90 -20.51
N SER A 215 4.89 15.68 -21.81
CA SER A 215 5.71 16.25 -22.89
C SER A 215 5.53 17.77 -23.09
N SER A 216 4.51 18.39 -22.48
CA SER A 216 4.26 19.84 -22.58
C SER A 216 5.07 20.68 -21.57
N PHE A 217 5.67 20.06 -20.56
CA PHE A 217 6.51 20.75 -19.60
C PHE A 217 7.91 21.01 -20.20
N PRO A 218 8.48 22.21 -20.04
CA PRO A 218 9.87 22.46 -20.43
C PRO A 218 10.79 21.56 -19.61
N TYR A 219 11.80 20.97 -20.25
CA TYR A 219 12.69 20.04 -19.58
C TYR A 219 13.34 20.66 -18.34
N ILE A 220 13.19 19.98 -17.19
CA ILE A 220 13.92 20.29 -15.96
C ILE A 220 15.42 20.35 -16.29
N ALA A 221 16.12 21.30 -15.67
CA ALA A 221 17.51 21.65 -15.96
C ALA A 221 18.37 20.39 -16.17
N ARG A 222 18.89 20.22 -17.40
CA ARG A 222 19.62 19.02 -17.80
C ARG A 222 20.93 18.93 -17.01
N PHE A 223 21.11 17.87 -16.25
CA PHE A 223 22.36 17.63 -15.49
C PHE A 223 23.57 17.41 -16.43
N HIS A 224 23.34 16.81 -17.60
CA HIS A 224 24.25 16.80 -18.74
C HIS A 224 23.48 17.02 -20.04
N ALA A 225 24.16 17.54 -21.08
CA ALA A 225 23.54 17.98 -22.35
C ALA A 225 22.52 16.99 -22.97
N ASN A 226 22.77 15.68 -22.85
CA ASN A 226 21.96 14.61 -23.44
C ASN A 226 21.12 13.82 -22.41
N ARG A 227 21.13 14.22 -21.13
CA ARG A 227 20.54 13.43 -20.03
C ARG A 227 19.38 14.17 -19.36
N VAL A 228 18.36 13.39 -19.02
CA VAL A 228 17.05 13.85 -18.57
C VAL A 228 16.78 13.23 -17.21
N LEU A 229 16.61 14.06 -16.19
CA LEU A 229 16.25 13.58 -14.86
C LEU A 229 14.82 13.01 -14.85
N ARG A 230 14.66 11.77 -14.38
CA ARG A 230 13.37 11.06 -14.27
C ARG A 230 13.09 10.67 -12.83
N LEU A 231 11.85 10.80 -12.36
CA LEU A 231 11.46 10.26 -11.06
C LEU A 231 11.37 8.73 -11.17
N GLN A 232 12.30 8.00 -10.54
CA GLN A 232 12.34 6.53 -10.57
C GLN A 232 11.72 5.91 -9.32
N ASP A 233 11.98 6.51 -8.16
CA ASP A 233 11.65 5.95 -6.86
C ASP A 233 11.01 7.00 -5.94
N ALA A 234 10.13 6.53 -5.04
CA ALA A 234 9.46 7.34 -4.03
C ALA A 234 9.44 6.60 -2.69
N LEU A 235 10.10 7.17 -1.69
CA LEU A 235 10.08 6.74 -0.29
C LEU A 235 9.01 7.53 0.47
N LEU A 236 7.94 6.86 0.88
CA LEU A 236 6.77 7.45 1.51
C LEU A 236 6.68 7.02 2.98
N ALA A 237 7.17 7.86 3.89
CA ALA A 237 7.19 7.59 5.33
C ALA A 237 6.08 8.35 6.09
N SER A 238 5.49 7.69 7.10
CA SER A 238 4.68 8.37 8.13
C SER A 238 5.24 8.15 9.53
N TYR A 239 5.45 9.24 10.26
CA TYR A 239 5.80 9.32 11.68
C TYR A 239 4.65 9.93 12.52
N HIS A 240 3.48 10.18 11.91
CA HIS A 240 2.38 10.87 12.59
C HIS A 240 1.63 9.91 13.54
N ARG A 241 1.86 10.05 14.85
CA ARG A 241 1.16 9.27 15.87
C ARG A 241 -0.36 9.44 15.74
N ASN A 242 -1.10 8.34 15.81
CA ASN A 242 -2.57 8.30 15.67
C ASN A 242 -3.13 8.81 14.31
N GLU A 243 -2.35 8.78 13.22
CA GLU A 243 -2.86 9.07 11.88
C GLU A 243 -4.01 8.12 11.49
N ILE A 244 -4.95 8.61 10.67
CA ILE A 244 -5.98 7.76 10.05
C ILE A 244 -5.28 6.83 9.05
N LYS A 245 -5.41 5.52 9.23
CA LYS A 245 -4.75 4.50 8.42
C LYS A 245 -5.62 3.25 8.23
N PHE A 246 -5.21 2.40 7.31
CA PHE A 246 -5.68 1.02 7.20
C PHE A 246 -4.48 0.07 7.02
N ALA A 247 -4.35 -0.93 7.90
CA ALA A 247 -3.12 -1.71 8.04
C ALA A 247 -1.89 -0.80 8.25
N GLU A 248 -0.93 -0.81 7.32
CA GLU A 248 0.26 0.05 7.29
C GLU A 248 0.10 1.28 6.39
N LEU A 249 -0.96 1.34 5.57
CA LEU A 249 -1.20 2.43 4.64
C LEU A 249 -1.94 3.57 5.35
N SER A 250 -1.26 4.70 5.51
CA SER A 250 -1.81 5.91 6.12
C SER A 250 -2.62 6.73 5.10
N LEU A 251 -3.46 7.66 5.56
CA LEU A 251 -4.27 8.49 4.65
C LEU A 251 -3.39 9.40 3.79
N ASP A 252 -2.33 9.97 4.37
CA ASP A 252 -1.39 10.83 3.64
C ASP A 252 -0.52 10.01 2.68
N THR A 253 0.00 8.85 3.13
CA THR A 253 0.78 7.97 2.25
C THR A 253 -0.06 7.37 1.12
N TYR A 254 -1.34 7.04 1.35
CA TYR A 254 -2.28 6.67 0.29
C TYR A 254 -2.48 7.79 -0.73
N ARG A 255 -2.69 9.03 -0.28
CA ARG A 255 -2.81 10.19 -1.19
C ARG A 255 -1.54 10.35 -2.03
N MET A 256 -0.37 10.26 -1.42
CA MET A 256 0.91 10.33 -2.12
C MET A 256 1.10 9.16 -3.11
N VAL A 257 0.66 7.94 -2.78
CA VAL A 257 0.62 6.82 -3.74
C VAL A 257 -0.24 7.18 -4.95
N GLN A 258 -1.48 7.67 -4.75
CA GLN A 258 -2.35 8.06 -5.86
C GLN A 258 -1.80 9.23 -6.68
N CYS A 259 -1.12 10.21 -6.06
CA CYS A 259 -0.44 11.30 -6.78
C CYS A 259 0.76 10.84 -7.64
N LEU A 260 1.11 9.55 -7.59
CA LEU A 260 2.27 8.95 -8.27
C LEU A 260 1.86 7.76 -9.17
N GLU A 261 0.57 7.58 -9.47
CA GLU A 261 0.08 6.67 -10.52
C GLU A 261 -0.35 7.49 -11.75
N TRP A 262 0.12 7.10 -12.94
CA TRP A 262 -0.22 7.75 -14.20
C TRP A 262 -1.56 7.27 -14.79
N GLU A 263 -2.01 6.07 -14.43
CA GLU A 263 -3.17 5.44 -15.07
C GLU A 263 -4.50 6.01 -14.54
N PRO A 264 -5.43 6.44 -15.42
CA PRO A 264 -6.60 7.24 -15.04
C PRO A 264 -7.55 6.50 -14.10
N SER A 265 -7.98 7.18 -13.03
CA SER A 265 -8.94 6.66 -12.06
C SER A 265 -10.37 6.55 -12.61
N GLY A 266 -11.06 5.45 -12.28
CA GLY A 266 -12.52 5.35 -12.39
C GLY A 266 -13.01 4.22 -13.31
N SER A 267 -14.14 4.47 -13.97
CA SER A 267 -14.83 3.51 -14.86
C SER A 267 -14.10 3.19 -16.16
N SER A 268 -12.95 3.82 -16.43
CA SER A 268 -11.94 3.34 -17.39
C SER A 268 -11.53 1.89 -17.10
N TYR A 269 -11.51 1.48 -15.84
CA TYR A 269 -11.31 0.08 -15.43
C TYR A 269 -12.60 -0.75 -15.40
N GLN A 270 -13.59 -0.46 -16.25
CA GLN A 270 -14.61 -1.46 -16.61
C GLN A 270 -13.92 -2.61 -17.36
N LEU A 271 -13.35 -3.53 -16.58
CA LEU A 271 -12.75 -4.77 -17.05
C LEU A 271 -13.84 -5.54 -17.77
N PHE A 272 -13.81 -5.50 -19.11
CA PHE A 272 -15.01 -5.51 -19.94
C PHE A 272 -16.02 -6.57 -19.48
N ARG A 273 -17.16 -6.08 -18.97
CA ARG A 273 -18.31 -6.94 -18.64
C ARG A 273 -18.81 -7.50 -19.96
N LYS A 274 -18.29 -8.67 -20.33
CA LYS A 274 -18.53 -9.31 -21.63
C LYS A 274 -20.03 -9.37 -21.86
N GLU A 275 -20.50 -8.64 -22.87
CA GLU A 275 -21.92 -8.57 -23.20
C GLU A 275 -22.47 -10.00 -23.34
N PRO A 276 -23.60 -10.33 -22.70
CA PRO A 276 -24.18 -11.65 -22.77
C PRO A 276 -24.77 -11.83 -24.17
N TYR A 277 -23.96 -12.33 -25.10
CA TYR A 277 -24.42 -12.80 -26.40
C TYR A 277 -25.61 -13.73 -26.19
N GLU A 278 -26.76 -13.35 -26.75
CA GLU A 278 -28.02 -14.05 -26.57
C GLU A 278 -27.99 -15.42 -27.24
N ASN A 279 -27.56 -16.45 -26.49
CA ASN A 279 -27.86 -17.85 -26.76
C ASN A 279 -27.75 -18.67 -25.47
N GLY A 280 -28.85 -19.32 -25.08
CA GLY A 280 -28.99 -19.97 -23.79
C GLY A 280 -28.25 -21.29 -23.68
N ALA A 281 -26.97 -21.26 -23.29
CA ALA A 281 -26.23 -22.44 -22.85
C ALA A 281 -25.34 -22.12 -21.64
N PHE A 282 -25.59 -22.79 -20.50
CA PHE A 282 -24.69 -22.75 -19.34
C PHE A 282 -23.41 -23.55 -19.64
N SER A 283 -22.51 -22.94 -20.40
CA SER A 283 -21.18 -23.48 -20.69
C SER A 283 -20.27 -23.25 -19.47
N ASP A 284 -19.94 -24.32 -18.75
CA ASP A 284 -18.96 -24.35 -17.64
C ASP A 284 -17.53 -24.11 -18.16
N GLN A 285 -17.29 -22.96 -18.80
CA GLN A 285 -15.98 -22.55 -19.26
C GLN A 285 -15.15 -22.16 -18.03
N SER A 286 -14.41 -23.15 -17.54
CA SER A 286 -13.39 -23.07 -16.50
C SER A 286 -12.32 -22.04 -16.88
N GLY A 287 -12.65 -20.77 -16.66
CA GLY A 287 -12.06 -19.62 -17.34
C GLY A 287 -11.61 -18.52 -16.38
N ALA A 288 -11.17 -18.89 -15.18
CA ALA A 288 -10.18 -18.07 -14.49
C ALA A 288 -8.81 -18.30 -15.14
N SER A 289 -8.68 -17.83 -16.39
CA SER A 289 -7.39 -17.60 -17.00
C SER A 289 -6.78 -16.41 -16.27
N GLY A 290 -5.85 -16.68 -15.36
CA GLY A 290 -5.07 -15.67 -14.63
C GLY A 290 -3.96 -15.04 -15.47
N LEU A 291 -4.24 -14.88 -16.77
CA LEU A 291 -3.68 -13.88 -17.64
C LEU A 291 -4.87 -13.04 -18.09
N ILE A 292 -4.93 -11.80 -17.60
CA ILE A 292 -5.33 -10.67 -18.44
C ILE A 292 -4.45 -10.75 -19.70
N ASP A 293 -5.03 -10.58 -20.89
CA ASP A 293 -4.21 -10.52 -22.10
C ASP A 293 -3.16 -9.40 -21.92
N ILE A 294 -1.89 -9.69 -22.18
CA ILE A 294 -0.80 -8.71 -21.98
C ILE A 294 -1.07 -7.46 -22.82
N ASN A 295 -1.77 -7.62 -23.95
CA ASN A 295 -2.28 -6.53 -24.76
C ASN A 295 -3.30 -5.65 -24.00
N LEU A 296 -4.28 -6.22 -23.30
CA LEU A 296 -5.29 -5.45 -22.54
C LEU A 296 -4.67 -4.62 -21.39
N ALA A 297 -3.54 -5.06 -20.83
CA ALA A 297 -2.78 -4.27 -19.85
C ALA A 297 -1.90 -3.18 -20.50
N ALA A 298 -1.69 -3.22 -21.82
CA ALA A 298 -1.08 -2.16 -22.63
C ALA A 298 -2.14 -1.21 -23.20
N ASP A 299 -3.31 -1.70 -23.63
CA ASP A 299 -4.44 -0.91 -24.14
C ASP A 299 -5.02 0.06 -23.09
N LEU A 300 -4.83 -0.24 -21.80
CA LEU A 300 -5.17 0.62 -20.65
C LEU A 300 -4.08 1.64 -20.29
N MET A 301 -2.92 1.59 -20.94
CA MET A 301 -1.76 2.47 -20.72
C MET A 301 -1.60 3.38 -21.93
N ASP A 302 -1.58 4.70 -21.71
CA ASP A 302 -1.09 5.63 -22.72
C ASP A 302 0.44 5.43 -22.86
N PRO A 303 0.96 5.01 -24.04
CA PRO A 303 2.38 4.69 -24.22
C PRO A 303 3.29 5.93 -24.22
N ASP A 304 2.74 7.14 -24.36
CA ASP A 304 3.48 8.40 -24.29
C ASP A 304 3.61 8.92 -22.84
N LEU A 305 2.93 8.29 -21.87
CA LEU A 305 3.14 8.55 -20.45
C LEU A 305 4.39 7.83 -19.91
N PRO A 306 5.15 8.47 -19.00
CA PRO A 306 6.29 7.83 -18.36
C PRO A 306 5.82 6.71 -17.39
N PRO A 307 6.68 5.73 -17.06
CA PRO A 307 6.33 4.69 -16.09
C PRO A 307 6.07 5.27 -14.70
N ASN A 308 5.22 4.59 -13.93
CA ASN A 308 5.03 4.88 -12.51
C ASN A 308 6.37 4.73 -11.75
N PRO A 309 6.74 5.67 -10.87
CA PRO A 309 7.86 5.45 -9.97
C PRO A 309 7.54 4.32 -8.99
N HIS A 310 8.60 3.61 -8.57
CA HIS A 310 8.53 2.59 -7.53
C HIS A 310 8.22 3.23 -6.16
N LYS A 311 7.37 2.59 -5.34
CA LYS A 311 6.76 3.20 -4.14
C LYS A 311 7.07 2.39 -2.88
N ALA A 312 8.11 2.79 -2.15
CA ALA A 312 8.44 2.23 -0.85
C ALA A 312 7.64 2.94 0.26
N VAL A 313 6.53 2.35 0.70
CA VAL A 313 5.71 2.87 1.82
C VAL A 313 6.19 2.27 3.15
N ILE A 314 6.49 3.10 4.14
CA ILE A 314 6.91 2.67 5.48
C ILE A 314 6.21 3.45 6.61
N TYR A 315 5.59 2.71 7.55
CA TYR A 315 4.85 3.28 8.67
C TYR A 315 5.65 3.20 9.98
N HIS A 316 5.88 4.35 10.61
CA HIS A 316 6.67 4.54 11.83
C HIS A 316 8.03 3.81 11.82
N PRO A 317 8.85 3.94 10.76
CA PRO A 317 10.14 3.27 10.68
C PRO A 317 11.12 3.80 11.75
N SER A 318 12.01 2.95 12.23
CA SER A 318 13.17 3.43 13.00
C SER A 318 14.10 4.26 12.09
N VAL A 319 14.97 5.09 12.67
CA VAL A 319 16.00 5.81 11.91
C VAL A 319 16.89 4.84 11.13
N SER A 320 17.26 3.70 11.73
CA SER A 320 18.04 2.64 11.06
C SER A 320 17.27 2.00 9.90
N GLN A 321 15.97 1.75 10.03
CA GLN A 321 15.14 1.20 8.95
C GLN A 321 14.96 2.21 7.81
N PHE A 322 14.71 3.49 8.12
CA PHE A 322 14.58 4.55 7.14
C PHE A 322 15.88 4.73 6.34
N LEU A 323 17.03 4.79 7.03
CA LEU A 323 18.34 4.88 6.38
C LEU A 323 18.67 3.64 5.54
N ALA A 324 18.39 2.43 6.04
CA ALA A 324 18.61 1.20 5.28
C ALA A 324 17.76 1.15 3.99
N VAL A 325 16.47 1.51 4.07
CA VAL A 325 15.59 1.60 2.89
C VAL A 325 16.09 2.66 1.91
N THR A 326 16.52 3.83 2.41
CA THR A 326 17.05 4.90 1.57
C THR A 326 18.33 4.46 0.85
N ALA A 327 19.26 3.82 1.57
CA ALA A 327 20.51 3.30 1.00
C ALA A 327 20.25 2.25 -0.09
N THR A 328 19.39 1.25 0.16
CA THR A 328 19.01 0.25 -0.86
C THR A 328 18.39 0.88 -2.10
N ILE A 329 17.60 1.95 -1.94
CA ILE A 329 17.05 2.67 -3.09
C ILE A 329 18.16 3.41 -3.85
N CYS A 330 19.07 4.10 -3.16
CA CYS A 330 20.19 4.81 -3.79
C CYS A 330 21.18 3.87 -4.51
N GLU A 331 21.42 2.66 -3.99
CA GLU A 331 22.24 1.63 -4.64
C GLU A 331 21.61 1.09 -5.95
N GLU A 332 20.28 1.15 -6.06
CA GLU A 332 19.50 0.70 -7.23
C GLU A 332 19.01 1.89 -8.11
N LEU A 333 19.44 3.12 -7.82
CA LEU A 333 19.03 4.35 -8.52
C LEU A 333 19.93 4.60 -9.75
N SER A 334 19.35 4.89 -10.91
CA SER A 334 20.16 5.24 -12.10
C SER A 334 20.81 6.63 -11.99
N SER A 335 21.91 6.85 -12.71
CA SER A 335 22.60 8.16 -12.77
C SER A 335 21.73 9.32 -13.30
N ASP A 336 20.60 9.01 -13.91
CA ASP A 336 19.68 9.94 -14.56
C ASP A 336 18.33 9.98 -13.81
N SER A 337 18.29 9.44 -12.58
CA SER A 337 17.08 9.27 -11.79
C SER A 337 17.05 10.14 -10.53
N ILE A 338 15.84 10.47 -10.09
CA ILE A 338 15.54 11.16 -8.83
C ILE A 338 14.80 10.19 -7.90
N LEU A 339 15.13 10.28 -6.60
CA LEU A 339 14.35 9.74 -5.49
C LEU A 339 13.48 10.86 -4.88
N LEU A 340 12.17 10.67 -4.81
CA LEU A 340 11.26 11.46 -3.98
C LEU A 340 11.29 10.91 -2.55
N ILE A 341 11.70 11.72 -1.57
CA ILE A 341 11.47 11.43 -0.15
C ILE A 341 10.28 12.25 0.34
N TYR A 342 9.25 11.57 0.85
CA TYR A 342 8.08 12.16 1.51
C TYR A 342 8.01 11.69 2.96
N ILE A 343 7.75 12.62 3.88
CA ILE A 343 7.66 12.35 5.32
C ILE A 343 6.43 13.08 5.88
N SER A 344 5.36 12.36 6.22
CA SER A 344 4.28 12.90 7.06
C SER A 344 4.69 12.81 8.53
N ALA A 345 4.65 13.92 9.25
CA ALA A 345 5.03 14.02 10.65
C ALA A 345 4.22 15.13 11.36
N SER A 346 4.03 15.01 12.67
CA SER A 346 3.42 16.07 13.47
C SER A 346 4.46 17.17 13.72
N GLY A 347 4.23 18.35 13.13
CA GLY A 347 5.03 19.53 13.41
C GLY A 347 4.71 20.13 14.79
N LYS A 348 5.75 20.48 15.55
CA LYS A 348 5.63 21.34 16.74
C LYS A 348 5.76 22.80 16.32
N THR A 349 4.73 23.61 16.55
CA THR A 349 4.75 25.06 16.31
C THR A 349 5.42 25.82 17.46
N ASP A 350 6.50 25.27 18.03
CA ASP A 350 7.24 25.80 19.19
C ASP A 350 8.27 26.88 18.77
N CYS A 351 7.91 27.72 17.78
CA CYS A 351 8.71 28.83 17.28
C CYS A 351 7.82 30.02 16.89
N SER A 352 7.06 30.54 17.87
CA SER A 352 6.62 31.93 17.79
C SER A 352 7.86 32.82 17.87
N VAL A 353 8.36 33.24 16.71
CA VAL A 353 9.46 34.21 16.62
C VAL A 353 8.96 35.51 17.22
N ALA A 354 9.38 35.79 18.46
CA ALA A 354 9.01 36.99 19.18
C ALA A 354 9.52 38.22 18.42
N SER A 355 8.64 38.81 17.60
CA SER A 355 8.90 40.06 16.91
C SER A 355 9.35 41.10 17.92
N HIS A 356 10.61 41.55 17.82
CA HIS A 356 11.21 42.57 18.68
C HIS A 356 10.53 43.94 18.47
N LYS A 357 9.31 44.09 18.98
CA LYS A 357 8.66 45.38 19.19
C LYS A 357 9.30 46.04 20.40
N ASN A 358 10.40 46.75 20.16
CA ASN A 358 10.94 47.74 21.08
C ASN A 358 9.87 48.82 21.34
N VAL A 359 9.08 48.65 22.40
CA VAL A 359 8.17 49.67 22.91
C VAL A 359 8.69 50.11 24.28
N ASN A 360 9.33 51.27 24.30
CA ASN A 360 9.84 51.89 25.51
C ASN A 360 8.65 52.38 26.36
N GLY A 361 8.44 51.81 27.55
CA GLY A 361 7.26 52.09 28.37
C GLY A 361 7.51 51.84 29.87
N LYS A 362 7.53 52.92 30.66
CA LYS A 362 7.62 52.84 32.13
C LYS A 362 6.28 52.40 32.73
N SER A 363 6.28 51.37 33.59
CA SER A 363 5.46 51.40 34.81
C SER A 363 5.96 50.47 35.91
N THR A 364 6.51 51.09 36.96
CA THR A 364 6.12 50.95 38.38
C THR A 364 5.55 49.61 38.89
N ASN A 365 6.29 48.99 39.82
CA ASN A 365 5.89 48.33 41.09
C ASN A 365 4.51 47.62 41.14
N SER A 366 4.39 46.34 41.49
CA SER A 366 4.77 45.83 42.82
C SER A 366 4.38 44.34 43.02
N SER A 367 5.16 43.61 43.82
CA SER A 367 4.72 42.41 44.56
C SER A 367 5.71 42.11 45.68
N LYS A 368 5.28 42.16 46.95
CA LYS A 368 6.06 41.74 48.12
C LYS A 368 5.55 40.40 48.64
N ALA A 369 6.46 39.66 49.29
CA ALA A 369 6.20 38.57 50.24
C ALA A 369 5.71 37.22 49.67
N ASN A 370 6.09 36.05 50.21
CA ASN A 370 7.24 35.70 51.08
C ASN A 370 7.42 34.16 51.13
N HIS A 371 8.43 33.70 51.88
CA HIS A 371 8.63 32.33 52.43
C HIS A 371 9.38 31.30 51.58
N ALA A 372 10.71 31.40 51.66
CA ALA A 372 11.62 30.27 51.91
C ALA A 372 11.68 30.01 53.46
N PRO A 373 12.52 29.10 54.03
CA PRO A 373 13.55 28.20 53.48
C PRO A 373 13.19 26.71 53.70
N GLU A 374 14.05 25.68 53.71
CA GLU A 374 15.53 25.49 53.65
C GLU A 374 15.81 24.10 52.95
N ALA A 375 17.01 23.52 52.78
CA ALA A 375 18.36 23.75 53.30
C ALA A 375 19.49 23.39 52.29
N SER A 376 20.73 23.44 52.77
CA SER A 376 22.05 23.13 52.17
C SER A 376 22.12 21.99 51.11
N TRP A 377 23.12 21.94 50.21
CA TRP A 377 24.57 22.20 50.41
C TRP A 377 25.28 22.97 49.29
N LYS A 378 26.48 23.49 49.58
CA LYS A 378 27.38 24.26 48.70
C LYS A 378 28.65 23.48 48.33
N SER A 379 29.22 23.76 47.14
CA SER A 379 30.53 24.41 46.93
C SER A 379 31.03 24.18 45.49
N ASP A 380 31.25 25.24 44.69
CA ASP A 380 32.50 26.04 44.53
C ASP A 380 33.58 25.27 43.73
N SER A 381 33.87 25.60 42.46
CA SER A 381 34.67 26.76 42.00
C SER A 381 34.59 26.85 40.45
N SER A 382 34.46 28.01 39.77
CA SER A 382 35.50 28.97 39.31
C SER A 382 36.75 28.29 38.68
N THR A 383 37.31 28.62 37.51
CA THR A 383 37.20 29.77 36.55
C THR A 383 37.83 29.32 35.19
N SER A 384 37.82 29.94 34.00
CA SER A 384 37.51 31.28 33.44
C SER A 384 37.12 31.17 31.93
N GLN A 385 36.89 32.30 31.22
CA GLN A 385 37.17 32.44 29.78
C GLN A 385 38.51 33.20 29.55
N PRO A 386 39.02 33.32 28.31
CA PRO A 386 38.58 34.41 27.44
C PRO A 386 38.22 33.97 26.02
N ALA A 387 37.55 34.84 25.26
CA ALA A 387 37.33 34.69 23.82
C ALA A 387 38.50 35.29 23.03
N ILE A 388 38.76 34.73 21.84
CA ILE A 388 39.48 35.39 20.75
C ILE A 388 38.61 35.25 19.50
N ASP A 389 38.31 36.38 18.87
CA ASP A 389 37.66 36.49 17.55
C ASP A 389 38.76 36.87 16.56
N ASP A 390 38.91 36.11 15.48
CA ASP A 390 39.74 36.54 14.36
C ASP A 390 39.31 35.88 13.03
N LYS A 391 39.46 36.63 11.93
CA LYS A 391 38.87 36.29 10.62
C LYS A 391 39.90 35.77 9.64
N LEU A 392 39.53 34.77 8.84
CA LEU A 392 40.17 34.53 7.55
C LEU A 392 39.17 34.11 6.45
N TYR A 393 39.65 34.07 5.21
CA TYR A 393 38.85 34.35 4.01
C TYR A 393 38.31 33.13 3.26
N SER A 394 37.07 33.30 2.77
CA SER A 394 36.55 32.95 1.44
C SER A 394 36.45 31.49 0.95
N SER A 395 35.34 31.30 0.22
CA SER A 395 35.14 30.40 -0.93
C SER A 395 35.23 28.87 -0.72
N THR A 396 34.09 28.30 -0.34
CA THR A 396 33.52 27.15 -1.06
C THR A 396 32.04 27.45 -1.31
N ASN A 397 31.50 27.16 -2.49
CA ASN A 397 30.08 27.44 -2.78
C ASN A 397 29.17 26.62 -1.83
N PRO A 398 28.32 27.25 -1.00
CA PRO A 398 27.25 26.51 -0.34
C PRO A 398 26.27 26.05 -1.41
N GLY A 399 26.07 24.73 -1.52
CA GLY A 399 25.12 24.16 -2.49
C GLY A 399 23.73 24.77 -2.31
N SER A 400 23.08 25.13 -3.43
CA SER A 400 21.87 25.96 -3.43
C SER A 400 20.62 25.24 -2.93
N TYR A 401 20.50 25.11 -1.60
CA TYR A 401 19.27 24.68 -0.94
C TYR A 401 18.21 25.79 -0.93
N LEU A 402 16.94 25.42 -1.11
CA LEU A 402 15.80 26.33 -0.97
C LEU A 402 14.86 25.81 0.12
N CYS A 403 14.95 26.39 1.31
CA CYS A 403 14.09 26.04 2.44
C CYS A 403 12.70 26.69 2.29
N LEU A 404 11.63 25.89 2.24
CA LEU A 404 10.25 26.36 2.37
C LEU A 404 9.63 25.77 3.64
N GLY A 405 9.58 26.58 4.70
CA GLY A 405 8.88 26.26 5.94
C GLY A 405 7.40 26.63 5.87
N ALA A 406 6.55 25.89 6.58
CA ALA A 406 5.14 26.25 6.76
C ALA A 406 5.01 27.35 7.84
N GLN A 407 4.20 28.37 7.57
CA GLN A 407 3.75 29.33 8.59
C GLN A 407 2.24 29.56 8.45
N ASP A 408 1.52 28.97 9.41
CA ASP A 408 0.13 29.16 9.82
C ASP A 408 -1.03 29.17 8.79
N TYR A 409 -2.07 28.40 9.13
CA TYR A 409 -3.23 28.15 8.30
C TYR A 409 -4.19 29.35 8.20
N THR A 410 -4.37 29.89 7.00
CA THR A 410 -5.69 30.38 6.56
C THR A 410 -5.97 29.89 5.13
N TRP A 411 -7.25 29.60 4.84
CA TRP A 411 -7.64 28.94 3.59
C TRP A 411 -7.53 29.84 2.35
N CYS A 412 -6.90 29.30 1.30
CA CYS A 412 -7.03 29.70 -0.10
C CYS A 412 -6.77 31.18 -0.49
N ARG A 413 -5.50 31.53 -0.76
CA ARG A 413 -5.18 32.44 -1.89
C ARG A 413 -3.77 32.22 -2.49
N LYS A 414 -3.75 31.89 -3.79
CA LYS A 414 -2.62 31.91 -4.75
C LYS A 414 -1.34 31.10 -4.42
N ARG A 415 -1.22 29.93 -5.09
CA ARG A 415 0.01 29.30 -5.67
C ARG A 415 1.36 29.48 -4.94
N ARG A 416 1.95 28.38 -4.42
CA ARG A 416 3.15 27.71 -5.00
C ARG A 416 3.56 26.41 -4.26
N SER A 417 4.53 25.71 -4.87
CA SER A 417 5.15 24.41 -4.58
C SER A 417 5.40 24.10 -3.09
N ILE A 418 5.30 22.87 -2.58
CA ILE A 418 5.92 21.58 -3.00
C ILE A 418 7.45 21.63 -2.93
N CYS A 419 8.05 20.88 -2.00
CA CYS A 419 9.48 20.58 -1.94
C CYS A 419 9.70 19.07 -2.09
N LEU A 420 10.62 18.68 -2.97
CA LEU A 420 11.33 17.41 -2.89
C LEU A 420 12.68 17.65 -2.22
N ALA A 421 13.20 16.65 -1.51
CA ALA A 421 14.59 16.64 -1.05
C ALA A 421 15.34 15.50 -1.74
N SER A 422 16.53 15.81 -2.28
CA SER A 422 17.51 14.84 -2.76
C SER A 422 18.81 15.11 -2.02
N PHE A 423 19.46 14.05 -1.54
CA PHE A 423 20.76 14.12 -0.88
C PHE A 423 21.88 13.70 -1.84
N THR A 424 23.06 14.23 -1.60
CA THR A 424 24.36 13.80 -2.13
C THR A 424 25.31 13.63 -0.96
#